data_AF-T1PKX5-F1
#
_entry.id   AF-T1PKX5-F1
#
_cell.length_a   1.000
_cell.length_b   1.000
_cell.length_c   1.000
_cell.angle_alpha   90.00
_cell.angle_beta   90.00
_cell.angle_gamma   90.00
#
_symmetry.space_group_name_H-M   'P 1'
#
loop_
_entity.id
_entity.type
_entity.pdbx_description
1 polymer ?
#
loop_
_entity_poly.entity_id
_entity_poly.type
_entity_poly.pdbx_seq_one_letter_code
_entity_poly.pdbx_strand_id
1 'polypeptide(L)'
;MSFEDFKVERISRGVYAASGSFTVNYDVEEGDDTEIEFLSYRSENGVKEYKPLPFRVQRQHLYRYFDNLYKVVMGTLKECSNMPAYEDKFEPPFEKKTYVLDKCQFNQEEFPQHLQEGFYKVIVNGYGAATWNMVFVAEIISDV
;
A
#
# COMPACT_ATOMS: atom_id res chain seq x y z
N MET A 1 -2.19 -2.15 -16.00
CA MET A 1 -1.80 -1.15 -15.01
C MET A 1 -0.40 -0.67 -15.35
N SER A 2 -0.13 0.63 -15.21
CA SER A 2 1.23 1.20 -15.30
C SER A 2 1.56 1.95 -14.02
N PHE A 3 2.86 2.04 -13.68
CA PHE A 3 3.36 2.69 -12.48
C PHE A 3 4.36 3.76 -12.90
N GLU A 4 4.22 4.97 -12.36
CA GLU A 4 5.04 6.12 -12.72
C GLU A 4 5.47 6.86 -11.45
N ASP A 5 6.77 7.18 -11.38
CA ASP A 5 7.34 8.12 -10.42
C ASP A 5 7.15 7.83 -8.91
N PHE A 6 7.13 6.55 -8.52
CA PHE A 6 7.16 6.19 -7.10
C PHE A 6 8.50 6.57 -6.45
N LYS A 7 8.44 7.44 -5.45
CA LYS A 7 9.59 7.90 -4.67
C LYS A 7 9.22 8.07 -3.20
N VAL A 8 10.22 7.88 -2.35
CA VAL A 8 10.17 8.29 -0.94
C VAL A 8 10.95 9.59 -0.81
N GLU A 9 10.30 10.61 -0.30
CA GLU A 9 10.85 11.95 -0.11
C GLU A 9 10.97 12.25 1.38
N ARG A 10 12.11 12.81 1.80
CA ARG A 10 12.30 13.30 3.17
C ARG A 10 11.71 14.70 3.29
N ILE A 11 10.67 14.86 4.11
CA ILE A 11 9.99 16.15 4.34
C ILE A 11 10.74 16.98 5.39
N SER A 12 11.18 16.33 6.46
CA SER A 12 11.98 16.95 7.52
C SER A 12 12.86 15.89 8.21
N ARG A 13 13.47 16.20 9.38
CA ARG A 13 14.26 15.20 10.11
C ARG A 13 13.31 14.14 10.70
N GLY A 14 13.53 12.88 10.34
CA GLY A 14 12.69 11.74 10.77
C GLY A 14 11.38 11.58 9.99
N VAL A 15 10.96 12.57 9.20
CA VAL A 15 9.68 12.55 8.48
C VAL A 15 9.87 12.25 7.01
N TYR A 16 9.23 11.19 6.54
CA TYR A 16 9.25 10.74 5.15
C TYR A 16 7.84 10.65 4.59
N ALA A 17 7.72 10.87 3.29
CA ALA A 17 6.46 10.79 2.55
C ALA A 17 6.66 10.01 1.25
N ALA A 18 5.62 9.30 0.81
CA ALA A 18 5.60 8.61 -0.46
C ALA A 18 4.81 9.43 -1.49
N SER A 19 5.40 9.59 -2.67
CA SER A 19 4.76 10.21 -3.83
C SER A 19 4.86 9.26 -5.01
N GLY A 20 3.89 9.30 -5.92
CA GLY A 20 3.89 8.48 -7.13
C GLY A 20 2.52 8.39 -7.76
N SER A 21 2.42 7.70 -8.88
CA SER A 21 1.13 7.47 -9.53
C SER A 21 1.07 6.11 -10.20
N PHE A 22 -0.16 5.62 -10.37
CA PHE A 22 -0.42 4.42 -11.15
C PHE A 22 -1.69 4.58 -11.96
N THR A 23 -1.69 4.04 -13.18
CA THR A 23 -2.86 4.09 -14.05
C THR A 23 -3.54 2.73 -14.11
N VAL A 24 -4.82 2.73 -13.77
CA VAL A 24 -5.75 1.63 -13.96
C VAL A 24 -6.36 1.76 -15.35
N ASN A 25 -6.30 0.69 -16.15
CA ASN A 25 -6.67 0.74 -17.59
C ASN A 25 -8.07 0.16 -17.89
N TYR A 26 -8.76 -0.34 -16.86
CA TYR A 26 -10.09 -0.96 -16.93
C TYR A 26 -10.81 -0.73 -15.60
N ASP A 27 -12.13 -0.61 -15.61
CA ASP A 27 -12.90 -0.52 -14.37
C ASP A 27 -12.88 -1.87 -13.66
N VAL A 28 -12.62 -1.87 -12.34
CA VAL A 28 -12.69 -3.09 -11.53
C VAL A 28 -14.05 -3.17 -10.85
N GLU A 29 -14.83 -4.18 -11.21
CA GLU A 29 -16.17 -4.46 -10.70
C GLU A 29 -16.13 -5.49 -9.57
N GLU A 30 -17.14 -5.54 -8.70
CA GLU A 30 -17.17 -6.52 -7.59
C GLU A 30 -17.13 -7.98 -8.06
N GLY A 31 -17.65 -8.26 -9.26
CA GLY A 31 -17.76 -9.62 -9.82
C GLY A 31 -16.64 -10.03 -10.78
N ASP A 32 -15.59 -9.22 -10.94
CA ASP A 32 -14.48 -9.57 -11.84
C ASP A 32 -13.42 -10.47 -11.16
N ASP A 33 -12.31 -10.73 -11.86
CA ASP A 33 -11.23 -11.61 -11.42
C ASP A 33 -10.02 -10.86 -10.84
N THR A 34 -10.18 -9.57 -10.50
CA THR A 34 -9.11 -8.72 -9.98
C THR A 34 -8.86 -9.04 -8.51
N GLU A 35 -7.74 -9.70 -8.26
CA GLU A 35 -7.34 -10.11 -6.92
C GLU A 35 -6.06 -9.39 -6.48
N ILE A 36 -5.93 -9.21 -5.16
CA ILE A 36 -4.77 -8.59 -4.53
C ILE A 36 -4.24 -9.41 -3.37
N GLU A 37 -2.92 -9.38 -3.18
CA GLU A 37 -2.21 -10.06 -2.10
C GLU A 37 -1.10 -9.16 -1.57
N PHE A 38 -0.91 -9.13 -0.25
CA PHE A 38 0.15 -8.36 0.40
C PHE A 38 0.99 -9.31 1.25
N LEU A 39 2.29 -9.33 1.01
CA LEU A 39 3.26 -10.11 1.76
C LEU A 39 4.25 -9.14 2.41
N SER A 40 4.39 -9.19 3.73
CA SER A 40 5.34 -8.34 4.43
C SER A 40 6.45 -9.16 5.09
N TYR A 41 7.62 -8.54 5.17
CA TYR A 41 8.82 -9.14 5.69
C TYR A 41 9.66 -8.11 6.45
N ARG A 42 10.48 -8.59 7.38
CA ARG A 42 11.45 -7.78 8.13
C ARG A 42 12.84 -8.40 8.09
N SER A 43 13.85 -7.55 7.98
CA SER A 43 15.26 -7.86 8.18
C SER A 43 15.84 -6.87 9.19
N GLU A 44 16.74 -7.33 10.05
CA GLU A 44 17.38 -6.47 11.05
C GLU A 44 18.36 -5.48 10.39
N ASN A 45 19.07 -5.92 9.35
CA ASN A 45 20.16 -5.16 8.74
C ASN A 45 20.05 -4.98 7.21
N GLY A 46 18.93 -5.39 6.60
CA GLY A 46 18.65 -5.23 5.17
C GLY A 46 19.47 -6.11 4.23
N VAL A 47 20.55 -6.74 4.73
CA VAL A 47 21.47 -7.59 3.96
C VAL A 47 21.15 -9.08 4.15
N LYS A 48 20.71 -9.49 5.34
CA LYS A 48 20.30 -10.87 5.64
C LYS A 48 18.86 -11.16 5.22
N GLU A 49 18.51 -12.45 5.12
CA GLU A 49 17.19 -12.94 4.74
C GLU A 49 16.05 -12.20 5.45
N TYR A 50 15.15 -11.67 4.64
CA TYR A 50 13.90 -11.07 5.08
C TYR A 50 12.97 -12.16 5.63
N LYS A 51 12.63 -12.09 6.91
CA LYS A 51 11.73 -13.03 7.56
C LYS A 51 10.28 -12.59 7.36
N PRO A 52 9.35 -13.50 7.00
CA PRO A 52 7.95 -13.14 6.83
C PRO A 52 7.35 -12.64 8.14
N LEU A 53 6.56 -11.58 8.04
CA LEU A 53 5.77 -11.06 9.15
C LEU A 53 4.33 -11.60 9.06
N PRO A 54 3.61 -11.64 10.20
CA PRO A 54 2.20 -12.04 10.20
C PRO A 54 1.28 -11.01 9.52
N PHE A 55 1.76 -9.79 9.25
CA PHE A 55 1.02 -8.73 8.57
C PHE A 55 0.90 -9.02 7.07
N ARG A 56 -0.08 -9.83 6.69
CA ARG A 56 -0.30 -10.20 5.29
C ARG A 56 -1.76 -10.11 4.93
N VAL A 57 -2.02 -9.76 3.68
CA VAL A 57 -3.34 -9.88 3.07
C VAL A 57 -3.29 -11.11 2.19
N GLN A 58 -4.04 -12.15 2.59
CA GLN A 58 -4.19 -13.33 1.74
C GLN A 58 -4.84 -12.93 0.43
N ARG A 59 -4.47 -13.61 -0.65
CA ARG A 59 -5.06 -13.41 -1.98
C ARG A 59 -6.58 -13.41 -1.89
N GLN A 60 -7.17 -12.29 -2.28
CA GLN A 60 -8.62 -12.07 -2.26
C GLN A 60 -9.01 -11.03 -3.32
N HIS A 61 -10.29 -10.98 -3.65
CA HIS A 61 -10.83 -9.99 -4.57
C HIS A 61 -10.58 -8.55 -4.08
N LEU A 62 -10.28 -7.62 -5.00
CA LEU A 62 -9.94 -6.22 -4.68
C LEU A 62 -11.06 -5.52 -3.90
N TYR A 63 -12.33 -5.79 -4.24
CA TYR A 63 -13.48 -5.27 -3.50
C TYR A 63 -13.43 -5.62 -2.01
N ARG A 64 -13.11 -6.88 -1.70
CA ARG A 64 -13.01 -7.37 -0.32
C ARG A 64 -11.84 -6.72 0.42
N TYR A 65 -10.75 -6.39 -0.28
CA TYR A 65 -9.67 -5.61 0.30
C TYR A 65 -10.13 -4.20 0.68
N PHE A 66 -10.83 -3.51 -0.22
CA PHE A 66 -11.39 -2.18 0.03
C PHE A 66 -12.34 -2.19 1.25
N ASP A 67 -13.31 -3.09 1.28
CA ASP A 67 -14.30 -3.13 2.37
C ASP A 67 -13.71 -3.45 3.75
N ASN A 68 -12.56 -4.14 3.82
CA ASN A 68 -11.99 -4.61 5.07
C ASN A 68 -10.73 -3.84 5.49
N LEU A 69 -9.63 -4.00 4.75
CA LEU A 69 -8.29 -3.60 5.21
C LEU A 69 -7.86 -2.23 4.69
N TYR A 70 -8.41 -1.78 3.56
CA TYR A 70 -8.11 -0.44 3.04
C TYR A 70 -8.51 0.67 4.02
N LYS A 71 -9.59 0.48 4.81
CA LYS A 71 -10.04 1.45 5.81
C LYS A 71 -8.94 1.84 6.81
N VAL A 72 -7.99 0.94 7.09
CA VAL A 72 -6.85 1.20 7.98
C VAL A 72 -5.95 2.30 7.43
N VAL A 73 -5.73 2.34 6.11
CA VAL A 73 -4.83 3.30 5.45
C VAL A 73 -5.57 4.45 4.75
N MET A 74 -6.89 4.35 4.64
CA MET A 74 -7.75 5.36 4.01
C MET A 74 -7.66 6.72 4.72
N GLY A 75 -7.48 6.71 6.05
CA GLY A 75 -7.29 7.93 6.84
C GLY A 75 -6.11 8.77 6.36
N THR A 76 -4.98 8.12 6.12
CA THR A 76 -3.80 8.73 5.50
C THR A 76 -4.06 9.09 4.03
N LEU A 77 -4.55 8.14 3.23
CA LEU A 77 -4.64 8.31 1.77
C LEU A 77 -5.63 9.38 1.33
N LYS A 78 -6.74 9.58 2.04
CA LYS A 78 -7.76 10.59 1.67
C LYS A 78 -7.23 12.03 1.70
N GLU A 79 -6.16 12.30 2.45
CA GLU A 79 -5.61 13.66 2.59
C GLU A 79 -4.55 13.99 1.54
N CYS A 80 -3.94 12.97 0.94
CA CYS A 80 -2.75 13.11 0.09
C CYS A 80 -2.89 12.42 -1.27
N SER A 81 -4.04 11.80 -1.58
CA SER A 81 -4.25 11.06 -2.81
C SER A 81 -5.67 11.21 -3.35
N ASN A 82 -5.87 10.79 -4.59
CA ASN A 82 -7.21 10.64 -5.18
C ASN A 82 -7.76 9.20 -5.07
N MET A 83 -7.21 8.39 -4.14
CA MET A 83 -7.75 7.07 -3.83
C MET A 83 -9.16 7.18 -3.25
N PRO A 84 -10.01 6.14 -3.38
CA PRO A 84 -11.38 6.18 -2.89
C PRO A 84 -11.44 6.48 -1.38
N ALA A 85 -12.39 7.30 -0.96
CA ALA A 85 -12.68 7.54 0.45
C ALA A 85 -14.20 7.42 0.66
N TYR A 86 -14.61 6.66 1.66
CA TYR A 86 -16.01 6.31 1.92
C TYR A 86 -16.20 5.98 3.40
N GLU A 87 -17.42 6.14 3.92
CA GLU A 87 -17.72 5.89 5.33
C GLU A 87 -18.08 4.41 5.57
N ASP A 88 -19.06 3.90 4.83
CA ASP A 88 -19.66 2.59 5.07
C ASP A 88 -19.00 1.48 4.26
N LYS A 89 -19.19 1.48 2.95
CA LYS A 89 -18.66 0.46 2.04
C LYS A 89 -18.11 1.10 0.79
N PHE A 90 -17.19 0.40 0.16
CA PHE A 90 -16.77 0.78 -1.17
C PHE A 90 -17.91 0.52 -2.15
N GLU A 91 -18.17 1.49 -3.03
CA GLU A 91 -19.11 1.36 -4.13
C GLU A 91 -18.31 1.11 -5.41
N PRO A 92 -18.46 -0.05 -6.08
CA PRO A 92 -17.82 -0.30 -7.37
C PRO A 92 -18.31 0.69 -8.44
N PRO A 93 -17.50 0.94 -9.48
CA PRO A 93 -16.20 0.32 -9.75
C PRO A 93 -15.02 1.02 -9.09
N PHE A 94 -13.89 0.32 -8.95
CA PHE A 94 -12.59 1.01 -8.84
C PHE A 94 -12.21 1.51 -10.23
N GLU A 95 -12.47 2.79 -10.43
CA GLU A 95 -12.50 3.45 -11.73
C GLU A 95 -11.19 3.34 -12.53
N LYS A 96 -11.34 3.19 -13.83
CA LYS A 96 -10.27 3.38 -14.82
C LYS A 96 -9.80 4.83 -14.81
N LYS A 97 -8.72 5.11 -14.09
CA LYS A 97 -8.03 6.41 -14.11
C LYS A 97 -6.60 6.31 -13.59
N THR A 98 -5.91 7.45 -13.63
CA THR A 98 -4.64 7.63 -12.93
C THR A 98 -4.91 8.00 -11.48
N TYR A 99 -4.36 7.19 -10.58
CA TYR A 99 -4.32 7.42 -9.16
C TYR A 99 -2.99 8.04 -8.79
N VAL A 100 -3.02 9.08 -7.95
CA VAL A 100 -1.86 9.90 -7.59
C VAL A 100 -1.77 9.96 -6.08
N LEU A 101 -0.57 9.73 -5.56
CA LEU A 101 -0.15 9.95 -4.19
C LEU A 101 0.80 11.14 -4.20
N ASP A 102 0.48 12.20 -3.45
CA ASP A 102 1.31 13.39 -3.29
C ASP A 102 1.72 13.52 -1.82
N LYS A 103 2.96 13.13 -1.52
CA LYS A 103 3.56 13.23 -0.18
C LYS A 103 2.69 12.61 0.93
N CYS A 104 2.19 11.40 0.67
CA CYS A 104 1.49 10.62 1.67
C CYS A 104 2.42 10.19 2.80
N GLN A 105 2.10 10.59 4.03
CA GLN A 105 2.86 10.23 5.24
C GLN A 105 2.15 9.10 5.96
N PHE A 106 2.73 7.91 5.94
CA PHE A 106 2.18 6.75 6.65
C PHE A 106 2.66 6.78 8.10
N ASN A 107 1.74 7.01 9.05
CA ASN A 107 2.05 6.98 10.46
C ASN A 107 2.11 5.54 10.98
N GLN A 108 3.06 5.25 11.87
CA GLN A 108 3.16 3.96 12.56
C GLN A 108 2.00 3.71 13.53
N GLU A 109 1.30 4.76 13.99
CA GLU A 109 0.14 4.65 14.88
C GLU A 109 -1.02 3.87 14.25
N GLU A 110 -1.17 3.90 12.93
CA GLU A 110 -2.20 3.14 12.20
C GLU A 110 -1.84 1.64 12.06
N PHE A 111 -0.61 1.25 12.40
CA PHE A 111 -0.18 -0.14 12.39
C PHE A 111 -0.42 -0.80 13.75
N PRO A 112 -1.01 -2.01 13.80
CA PRO A 112 -1.45 -2.65 15.05
C PRO A 112 -0.32 -3.05 16.03
N GLN A 113 0.94 -2.74 15.75
CA GLN A 113 2.10 -3.01 16.61
C GLN A 113 3.18 -1.93 16.41
N HIS A 114 3.85 -1.51 17.50
CA HIS A 114 5.08 -0.73 17.39
C HIS A 114 6.10 -1.48 16.53
N LEU A 115 6.41 -0.94 15.35
CA LEU A 115 7.37 -1.53 14.43
C LEU A 115 8.76 -1.45 15.05
N GLN A 116 9.41 -2.60 15.23
CA GLN A 116 10.81 -2.64 15.65
C GLN A 116 11.70 -2.01 14.58
N GLU A 117 12.81 -1.39 14.96
CA GLU A 117 13.81 -0.88 14.01
C GLU A 117 14.26 -1.95 13.01
N GLY A 118 14.68 -1.51 11.84
CA GLY A 118 15.22 -2.36 10.79
C GLY A 118 14.51 -2.18 9.45
N PHE A 119 14.75 -3.09 8.53
CA PHE A 119 14.31 -3.00 7.15
C PHE A 119 13.04 -3.82 6.92
N TYR A 120 11.99 -3.15 6.46
CA TYR A 120 10.73 -3.75 6.09
C TYR A 120 10.60 -3.83 4.58
N LYS A 121 10.01 -4.91 4.11
CA LYS A 121 9.68 -5.11 2.70
C LYS A 121 8.23 -5.54 2.60
N VAL A 122 7.44 -4.82 1.82
CA VAL A 122 6.06 -5.16 1.49
C VAL A 122 5.98 -5.41 -0.01
N ILE A 123 5.47 -6.58 -0.37
CA ILE A 123 5.25 -7.01 -1.74
C ILE A 123 3.74 -7.00 -1.94
N VAL A 124 3.26 -6.24 -2.91
CA VAL A 124 1.86 -6.19 -3.32
C VAL A 124 1.74 -6.82 -4.69
N ASN A 125 0.99 -7.92 -4.78
CA ASN A 125 0.72 -8.62 -6.03
C ASN A 125 -0.71 -8.33 -6.46
N GLY A 126 -0.90 -7.98 -7.73
CA GLY A 126 -2.21 -7.93 -8.38
C GLY A 126 -2.33 -9.00 -9.45
N TYR A 127 -3.52 -9.58 -9.55
CA TYR A 127 -3.90 -10.63 -10.50
C TYR A 127 -5.18 -10.25 -11.25
N GLY A 128 -5.55 -11.01 -12.28
CA GLY A 128 -6.74 -10.79 -13.13
C GLY A 128 -6.35 -10.37 -14.54
N ALA A 129 -7.07 -9.39 -15.12
CA ALA A 129 -6.82 -8.86 -16.46
C ALA A 129 -5.37 -8.39 -16.72
N ALA A 130 -4.62 -8.03 -15.67
CA ALA A 130 -3.18 -7.86 -15.72
C ALA A 130 -2.54 -8.38 -14.43
N THR A 131 -1.42 -9.10 -14.55
CA THR A 131 -0.58 -9.45 -13.39
C THR A 131 0.48 -8.39 -13.18
N TRP A 132 0.60 -7.89 -11.96
CA TRP A 132 1.59 -6.87 -11.60
C TRP A 132 2.10 -7.07 -10.17
N ASN A 133 3.25 -6.47 -9.89
CA ASN A 133 3.85 -6.48 -8.57
C ASN A 133 4.42 -5.10 -8.22
N MET A 134 4.23 -4.67 -6.97
CA MET A 134 4.93 -3.54 -6.37
C MET A 134 5.72 -4.02 -5.16
N VAL A 135 6.95 -3.51 -5.00
CA VAL A 135 7.79 -3.78 -3.83
C VAL A 135 8.12 -2.47 -3.13
N PHE A 136 7.65 -2.32 -1.91
CA PHE A 136 8.00 -1.23 -1.02
C PHE A 136 9.08 -1.70 -0.06
N VAL A 137 10.18 -0.94 0.05
CA VAL A 137 11.23 -1.19 1.03
C VAL A 137 11.42 0.08 1.85
N ALA A 138 11.33 -0.04 3.16
CA ALA A 138 11.51 1.06 4.10
C ALA A 138 12.43 0.63 5.25
N GLU A 139 13.23 1.57 5.73
CA GLU A 139 14.00 1.41 6.96
C GLU A 139 13.28 2.18 8.08
N ILE A 140 13.01 1.48 9.18
CA ILE A 140 12.49 2.09 10.40
C ILE A 140 13.67 2.29 11.34
N ILE A 141 13.89 3.54 11.72
CA ILE A 141 14.93 3.97 12.66
C ILE A 141 14.21 4.68 13.80
N SER A 142 14.55 4.40 15.07
CA SER A 142 14.00 5.18 16.18
C SER A 142 14.78 6.49 16.28
N ASP A 143 14.05 7.60 16.38
CA ASP A 143 14.63 8.87 16.78
C ASP A 143 14.94 8.79 18.29
N VAL A 144 16.20 8.53 18.64
CA VAL A 144 16.74 8.81 19.97
C VAL A 144 17.03 10.31 20.11
#